data_AF-A0A3D2R718-F1
#
_entry.id   AF-A0A3D2R718-F1
#
_cell.length_a   1.000
_cell.length_b   1.000
_cell.length_c   1.000
_cell.angle_alpha   90.00
_cell.angle_beta   90.00
_cell.angle_gamma   90.00
#
_symmetry.space_group_name_H-M   'P 1'
#
loop_
_entity.id
_entity.type
_entity.pdbx_description
1 polymer ?
#
loop_
_entity_poly.entity_id
_entity_poly.type
_entity_poly.pdbx_seq_one_letter_code
_entity_poly.pdbx_strand_id
1 'polypeptide(L)'
;FTVYLTLLWKNQSIRKALRTLFGLSWLLNVLWNPVFFSLHQTTFALFLISGLLLLLMVMAVKFAKFLGYKTIWILPYIAWLIIATSLNA
;
A
#
# COMPACT_ATOMS: atom_id res chain seq x y z
N PHE A 1 7.15 -5.60 -3.64
CA PHE A 1 5.69 -5.85 -3.51
C PHE A 1 5.27 -7.21 -4.08
N THR A 2 5.55 -7.53 -5.35
CA THR A 2 5.15 -8.81 -6.00
C THR A 2 5.70 -10.05 -5.30
N VAL A 3 6.98 -10.03 -4.88
CA VAL A 3 7.62 -11.14 -4.14
C VAL A 3 6.99 -11.35 -2.74
N TYR A 4 6.47 -10.30 -2.13
CA TYR A 4 5.79 -10.37 -0.84
C TYR A 4 4.42 -11.04 -0.96
N LEU A 5 3.67 -10.71 -2.01
CA LEU A 5 2.39 -11.36 -2.31
C LEU A 5 2.55 -12.83 -2.65
N THR A 6 3.56 -13.23 -3.43
CA THR A 6 3.76 -14.64 -3.79
C THR A 6 4.04 -15.51 -2.56
N LEU A 7 4.78 -15.00 -1.57
CA LEU A 7 5.02 -15.69 -0.30
C LEU A 7 3.75 -15.83 0.55
N LEU A 8 2.89 -14.79 0.58
CA LEU A 8 1.60 -14.82 1.28
C LEU A 8 0.55 -15.70 0.58
N TRP A 9 0.63 -15.81 -0.74
CA TRP A 9 -0.30 -16.61 -1.54
C TRP A 9 -0.20 -18.11 -1.26
N LYS A 10 0.84 -18.58 -0.55
CA LYS A 10 0.91 -19.96 -0.08
C LYS A 10 -0.19 -20.28 0.95
N ASN A 11 -0.71 -19.29 1.68
CA ASN A 11 -1.69 -19.51 2.73
C ASN A 11 -3.13 -19.30 2.22
N GLN A 12 -3.84 -20.41 1.96
CA GLN A 12 -5.19 -20.43 1.37
C GLN A 12 -6.22 -19.62 2.18
N SER A 13 -6.12 -19.63 3.51
CA SER A 13 -7.07 -18.96 4.41
C SER A 13 -7.09 -17.43 4.23
N ILE A 14 -5.96 -16.83 3.85
CA ILE A 14 -5.79 -15.38 3.77
C ILE A 14 -5.82 -14.83 2.34
N ARG A 15 -5.83 -15.71 1.32
CA ARG A 15 -5.86 -15.31 -0.11
C ARG A 15 -7.02 -14.38 -0.45
N LYS A 16 -8.21 -14.62 0.10
CA LYS A 16 -9.41 -13.84 -0.23
C LYS A 16 -9.27 -12.40 0.27
N ALA A 17 -8.84 -12.24 1.52
CA ALA A 17 -8.55 -10.92 2.11
C ALA A 17 -7.33 -10.24 1.47
N LEU A 18 -6.31 -11.01 1.07
CA LEU A 18 -5.13 -10.45 0.38
C LEU A 18 -5.51 -9.81 -0.94
N ARG A 19 -6.38 -10.48 -1.71
CA ARG A 19 -6.80 -10.04 -3.03
C ARG A 19 -7.62 -8.75 -2.96
N THR A 20 -8.50 -8.64 -1.98
CA THR A 20 -9.30 -7.42 -1.78
C THR A 20 -8.43 -6.26 -1.30
N LEU A 21 -7.54 -6.47 -0.33
CA LEU A 21 -6.61 -5.41 0.11
C LEU A 21 -5.67 -4.98 -1.02
N PHE A 22 -5.11 -5.93 -1.78
CA PHE A 22 -4.23 -5.61 -2.90
C PHE A 22 -4.97 -4.83 -3.99
N GLY A 23 -6.18 -5.28 -4.36
CA GLY A 23 -7.00 -4.58 -5.35
C GLY A 23 -7.32 -3.16 -4.90
N LEU A 24 -7.67 -2.97 -3.62
CA LEU A 24 -7.94 -1.66 -3.05
C LEU A 24 -6.69 -0.78 -3.03
N SER A 25 -5.55 -1.29 -2.56
CA SER A 25 -4.27 -0.57 -2.59
C SER A 25 -3.87 -0.17 -4.01
N TRP A 26 -3.99 -1.07 -4.98
CA TRP A 26 -3.70 -0.75 -6.38
C TRP A 26 -4.62 0.36 -6.90
N LEU A 27 -5.92 0.29 -6.60
CA LEU A 27 -6.90 1.28 -7.03
C LEU A 27 -6.63 2.66 -6.43
N LEU A 28 -6.34 2.75 -5.12
CA LEU A 28 -5.93 4.01 -4.48
C LEU A 28 -4.64 4.57 -5.09
N ASN A 29 -3.68 3.70 -5.42
CA ASN A 29 -2.42 4.13 -6.02
C ASN A 29 -2.61 4.69 -7.44
N VAL A 30 -3.45 4.03 -8.24
CA VAL A 30 -3.81 4.49 -9.60
C VAL A 30 -4.61 5.79 -9.54
N LEU A 31 -5.52 5.95 -8.58
CA LEU A 31 -6.31 7.17 -8.42
C LEU A 31 -5.48 8.36 -7.91
N TRP A 32 -4.45 8.12 -7.10
CA TRP A 32 -3.62 9.20 -6.57
C TRP A 32 -2.87 9.97 -7.68
N ASN A 33 -2.30 9.27 -8.67
CA ASN A 33 -1.56 9.90 -9.77
C ASN A 33 -2.36 10.98 -10.52
N PRO A 34 -3.54 10.70 -11.10
CA PRO A 34 -4.32 11.69 -11.82
C PRO A 34 -4.90 12.77 -10.90
N VAL A 35 -5.22 12.46 -9.63
CA VAL A 35 -5.73 13.45 -8.67
C VAL A 35 -4.65 14.48 -8.31
N PHE A 36 -3.42 14.03 -8.13
CA PHE A 36 -2.28 14.90 -7.83
C PHE A 36 -1.83 15.69 -9.07
N PHE A 37 -1.53 15.00 -10.17
CA PHE A 37 -0.93 15.62 -11.36
C PHE A 37 -1.93 16.29 -12.30
N SER A 38 -3.14 15.74 -12.46
CA SER A 38 -4.12 16.26 -13.41
C SER A 38 -5.04 17.28 -12.76
N LEU A 39 -5.60 16.94 -11.59
CA LEU A 39 -6.57 17.79 -10.89
C LEU A 39 -5.91 18.83 -9.97
N HIS A 40 -4.60 18.70 -9.67
CA HIS A 40 -3.87 19.56 -8.74
C HIS A 40 -4.55 19.68 -7.36
N GLN A 41 -5.35 18.68 -6.99
CA GLN A 41 -6.10 18.65 -5.74
C GLN A 41 -5.26 17.98 -4.66
N THR A 42 -4.30 18.73 -4.11
CA THR A 42 -3.33 18.25 -3.10
C THR A 42 -4.02 17.71 -1.84
N THR A 43 -5.10 18.33 -1.36
CA THR A 43 -5.87 17.85 -0.20
C THR A 43 -6.50 16.48 -0.44
N PHE A 44 -7.07 16.25 -1.62
CA PHE A 44 -7.67 14.96 -1.99
C PHE A 44 -6.60 13.89 -2.24
N ALA A 45 -5.48 14.29 -2.83
CA ALA A 45 -4.30 13.44 -3.00
C ALA A 45 -3.71 13.03 -1.64
N LEU A 46 -3.68 13.92 -0.64
CA LEU A 46 -3.30 13.59 0.74
C LEU A 46 -4.19 12.50 1.34
N PHE A 47 -5.51 12.62 1.20
CA PHE A 47 -6.44 11.59 1.69
C PHE A 47 -6.20 10.23 1.02
N LEU A 48 -6.01 10.22 -0.31
CA LEU A 48 -5.74 8.99 -1.05
C LEU A 48 -4.41 8.34 -0.64
N ILE A 49 -3.33 9.11 -0.55
CA ILE A 49 -2.01 8.56 -0.21
C ILE A 49 -1.91 8.13 1.26
N SER A 50 -2.58 8.85 2.16
CA SER A 50 -2.71 8.47 3.57
C SER A 50 -3.51 7.18 3.73
N GLY A 51 -4.60 7.02 2.98
CA GLY A 51 -5.37 5.78 2.94
C GLY A 51 -4.54 4.61 2.41
N LEU A 52 -3.71 4.85 1.38
CA LEU A 52 -2.77 3.87 0.85
C LEU A 52 -1.73 3.45 1.91
N LEU A 53 -1.12 4.42 2.58
CA LEU A 53 -0.15 4.21 3.66
C LEU A 53 -0.75 3.35 4.78
N LEU A 54 -1.98 3.68 5.20
CA LEU A 54 -2.67 2.96 6.27
C LEU A 54 -2.98 1.52 5.85
N LEU A 55 -3.46 1.30 4.62
CA LEU A 55 -3.65 -0.04 4.05
C LEU A 55 -2.35 -0.86 4.04
N LEU A 56 -1.23 -0.25 3.64
CA LEU A 56 0.08 -0.90 3.66
C LEU A 56 0.57 -1.21 5.06
N MET A 57 0.37 -0.31 6.03
CA MET A 57 0.68 -0.58 7.43
C MET A 57 -0.17 -1.73 7.98
N VAL A 58 -1.47 -1.75 7.69
CA VAL A 58 -2.36 -2.85 8.09
C VAL A 58 -1.91 -4.17 7.48
N MET A 59 -1.55 -4.20 6.19
CA MET A 59 -0.95 -5.40 5.58
C MET A 59 0.35 -5.78 6.29
N ALA A 60 1.26 -4.83 6.49
CA ALA A 60 2.54 -5.08 7.14
C ALA A 60 2.36 -5.69 8.54
N VAL A 61 1.51 -5.12 9.38
CA VAL A 61 1.26 -5.63 10.76
C VAL A 61 0.53 -6.99 10.73
N LYS A 62 -0.52 -7.11 9.93
CA LYS A 62 -1.36 -8.33 9.89
C LYS A 62 -0.60 -9.53 9.34
N PHE A 63 0.30 -9.29 8.40
CA PHE A 63 1.11 -10.34 7.77
C PHE A 63 2.53 -10.43 8.33
N ALA A 64 2.99 -9.49 9.17
CA ALA A 64 4.24 -9.60 9.91
C ALA A 64 4.28 -10.87 10.77
N LYS A 65 3.14 -11.27 11.36
CA LYS A 65 3.03 -12.56 12.08
C LYS A 65 3.26 -13.78 11.20
N PHE A 66 2.97 -13.70 9.90
CA PHE A 66 3.13 -14.81 8.96
C PHE A 66 4.48 -14.83 8.24
N LEU A 67 5.10 -13.66 8.03
CA LEU A 67 6.33 -13.50 7.24
C LEU A 67 7.56 -13.12 8.06
N GLY A 68 7.40 -12.68 9.31
CA GLY A 68 8.47 -12.21 10.18
C GLY A 68 9.28 -11.09 9.52
N TYR A 69 10.61 -11.23 9.53
CA TYR A 69 11.58 -10.30 8.95
C TYR A 69 11.38 -10.03 7.44
N LYS A 70 10.69 -10.91 6.70
CA LYS A 70 10.42 -10.69 5.27
C LYS A 70 9.47 -9.51 5.00
N THR A 71 8.86 -8.96 6.04
CA THR A 71 8.07 -7.71 5.98
C THR A 71 8.93 -6.48 5.63
N ILE A 72 10.25 -6.56 5.80
CA ILE A 72 11.21 -5.51 5.37
C ILE A 72 11.08 -5.16 3.88
N TRP A 73 10.62 -6.09 3.03
CA TRP A 73 10.44 -5.82 1.60
C TRP A 73 9.34 -4.78 1.28
N ILE A 74 8.49 -4.43 2.25
CA ILE A 74 7.51 -3.33 2.13
C ILE A 74 8.11 -1.97 2.49
N LEU A 75 9.20 -1.91 3.27
CA LEU A 75 9.85 -0.64 3.68
C LEU A 75 10.20 0.30 2.53
N PRO A 76 10.82 -0.14 1.41
CA PRO A 76 11.12 0.77 0.31
C PRO A 76 9.86 1.41 -0.29
N TYR A 77 8.72 0.71 -0.25
CA TYR A 77 7.44 1.26 -0.71
C TYR A 77 6.86 2.27 0.29
N ILE A 78 7.01 2.02 1.60
CA ILE A 78 6.65 2.98 2.65
C ILE A 78 7.52 4.24 2.55
N ALA A 79 8.83 4.09 2.31
CA ALA A 79 9.74 5.23 2.13
C ALA A 79 9.31 6.11 0.94
N TRP A 80 8.95 5.49 -0.18
CA TRP A 80 8.40 6.21 -1.33
C TRP A 80 7.10 6.95 -0.99
N LEU A 81 6.22 6.30 -0.24
CA LEU A 81 4.97 6.92 0.22
C LEU A 81 5.20 8.13 1.11
N ILE A 82 6.19 8.09 2.01
CA ILE A 82 6.54 9.24 2.85
C ILE A 82 7.00 10.42 1.98
N ILE A 83 7.82 10.17 0.96
CA ILE A 83 8.26 11.20 0.01
C ILE A 83 7.05 11.79 -0.73
N ALA A 84 6.14 10.94 -1.23
CA ALA A 84 4.95 11.38 -1.95
C ALA A 84 3.93 12.13 -1.07
N THR A 85 3.86 11.82 0.23
CA THR A 85 3.09 12.59 1.21
C THR A 85 3.74 13.94 1.49
N SER A 86 5.07 14.00 1.63
CA SER A 86 5.81 15.26 1.79
C SER A 86 5.75 16.16 0.56
N LEU A 87 5.60 15.60 -0.64
CA LEU A 87 5.41 16.37 -1.87
C LEU A 87 4.00 17.00 -1.96
N ASN A 88 3.07 16.50 -1.15
CA ASN A 88 1.67 16.89 -1.15
C ASN A 88 1.31 17.89 -0.03
N ALA A 89 2.22 18.11 0.92
CA ALA A 89 2.09 19.02 2.05
C ALA A 89 2.96 20.26 1.82
#